data_AF-A0A7V4XTE9-F1
#
_entry.id   AF-A0A7V4XTE9-F1
#
_cell.length_a   1.000
_cell.length_b   1.000
_cell.length_c   1.000
_cell.angle_alpha   90.00
_cell.angle_beta   90.00
_cell.angle_gamma   90.00
#
_symmetry.space_group_name_H-M   'P 1'
#
loop_
_entity.id
_entity.type
_entity.pdbx_description
1 polymer ?
#
loop_
_entity_poly.entity_id
_entity_poly.type
_entity_poly.pdbx_seq_one_letter_code
_entity_poly.pdbx_strand_id
1 'polypeptide(L)'
;MELDKIRNLSDEELKVEDNKAQEQLFRLRFQMKMGQTEGVKKLRELKKDVARIRTISRERVLAIRGAAPLAESSAPAKAKSRARKSKKEAL
;
A
#
# COMPACT_ATOMS: atom_id res chain seq x y z
N MET A 1 -8.96 11.06 -4.99
CA MET A 1 -7.84 11.66 -5.75
C MET A 1 -7.98 11.41 -7.26
N GLU A 2 -7.62 12.40 -8.09
CA GLU A 2 -7.51 12.25 -9.55
C GLU A 2 -6.22 11.50 -9.92
N LEU A 3 -6.30 10.61 -10.92
CA LEU A 3 -5.19 9.74 -11.33
C LEU A 3 -4.01 10.51 -11.91
N ASP A 4 -4.27 11.63 -12.58
CA ASP A 4 -3.23 12.41 -13.25
C ASP A 4 -2.33 13.13 -12.24
N LYS A 5 -2.88 13.57 -11.11
CA LYS A 5 -2.11 14.11 -9.99
C LYS A 5 -1.14 13.07 -9.42
N ILE A 6 -1.60 11.83 -9.27
CA ILE A 6 -0.77 10.73 -8.75
C ILE A 6 0.34 10.36 -9.74
N ARG A 7 0.12 10.49 -11.04
CA ARG A 7 1.16 10.26 -12.06
C ARG A 7 2.22 11.34 -12.10
N ASN A 8 1.85 12.59 -11.79
CA ASN A 8 2.76 13.74 -11.80
C ASN A 8 3.64 13.83 -10.54
N LEU A 9 3.30 13.12 -9.46
CA LEU A 9 4.10 13.09 -8.23
C LEU A 9 5.37 12.24 -8.38
N SER A 10 6.44 12.65 -7.70
CA SER A 10 7.69 11.88 -7.61
C SER A 10 7.53 10.59 -6.80
N ASP A 11 8.46 9.65 -6.92
CA ASP A 11 8.39 8.37 -6.19
C ASP A 11 8.45 8.54 -4.67
N GLU A 12 9.15 9.57 -4.18
CA GLU A 12 9.24 9.87 -2.75
C GLU A 12 7.94 10.48 -2.23
N GLU A 13 7.35 11.43 -2.97
CA GLU A 13 6.07 12.03 -2.61
C GLU A 13 4.95 10.99 -2.62
N LEU A 14 4.95 10.05 -3.55
CA LEU A 14 3.98 8.95 -3.57
C LEU A 14 4.05 8.08 -2.31
N LYS A 15 5.26 7.81 -1.80
CA LYS A 15 5.44 7.08 -0.53
C LYS A 15 4.93 7.88 0.66
N VAL A 16 5.21 9.19 0.68
CA VAL A 16 4.72 10.08 1.75
C VAL A 16 3.19 10.16 1.74
N GLU A 17 2.57 10.29 0.58
CA GLU A 17 1.12 10.28 0.45
C GLU A 17 0.50 8.93 0.83
N ASP A 18 1.11 7.80 0.43
CA ASP A 18 0.64 6.46 0.84
C ASP A 18 0.61 6.36 2.38
N ASN A 19 1.70 6.76 3.04
CA ASN A 19 1.80 6.73 4.51
C ASN A 19 0.75 7.62 5.18
N LYS A 20 0.56 8.85 4.69
CA LYS A 20 -0.47 9.77 5.19
C LYS A 20 -1.88 9.19 5.02
N ALA A 21 -2.17 8.64 3.85
CA ALA A 21 -3.47 8.03 3.55
C ALA A 21 -3.71 6.77 4.40
N GLN A 22 -2.67 5.98 4.68
CA GLN A 22 -2.74 4.83 5.59
C GLN A 22 -3.07 5.26 7.03
N GLU A 23 -2.44 6.32 7.54
CA GLU A 23 -2.72 6.82 8.88
C GLU A 23 -4.17 7.33 9.00
N GLN A 24 -4.65 8.07 8.00
CA GLN A 24 -6.06 8.48 7.93
C GLN A 24 -7.01 7.27 7.91
N LEU A 25 -6.66 6.23 7.16
CA LEU A 25 -7.39 4.97 7.12
C LEU A 25 -7.43 4.28 8.49
N PHE A 26 -6.33 4.31 9.24
CA PHE A 26 -6.28 3.77 10.59
C PHE A 26 -7.20 4.54 11.54
N ARG A 27 -7.15 5.87 11.51
CA ARG A 27 -8.03 6.75 12.31
C ARG A 27 -9.51 6.51 11.99
N LEU A 28 -9.88 6.46 10.71
CA LEU A 28 -11.27 6.18 10.31
C LEU A 28 -11.71 4.78 10.72
N ARG A 29 -10.85 3.75 10.59
CA ARG A 29 -11.18 2.40 11.06
C ARG A 29 -11.41 2.37 12.57
N PHE A 30 -10.62 3.14 13.33
CA PHE A 30 -10.78 3.26 14.77
C PHE A 30 -12.12 3.93 15.12
N GLN A 31 -12.46 5.05 14.46
CA GLN A 31 -13.75 5.72 14.62
C GLN A 31 -14.93 4.80 14.28
N MET A 32 -14.82 4.01 13.21
CA MET A 32 -15.83 3.04 12.83
C MET A 32 -15.99 1.92 13.86
N LYS A 33 -14.89 1.47 14.49
CA LYS A 33 -14.94 0.50 15.59
C LYS A 33 -15.64 1.09 16.82
N MET A 34 -15.57 2.41 17.01
CA MET A 34 -16.30 3.13 18.06
C MET A 34 -17.77 3.40 17.70
N GLY A 35 -18.28 2.91 16.57
CA GLY A 35 -19.68 3.03 16.17
C GLY A 35 -20.02 4.31 15.39
N GLN A 36 -19.05 5.17 15.08
CA GLN A 36 -19.27 6.36 14.26
C GLN A 36 -19.23 5.99 12.77
N THR A 37 -20.38 6.07 12.09
CA THR A 37 -20.55 5.62 10.70
C THR A 37 -20.48 6.76 9.66
N GLU A 38 -20.35 8.01 10.10
CA GLU A 38 -20.29 9.20 9.25
C GLU A 38 -19.10 9.19 8.26
N GLY A 39 -18.10 8.33 8.52
CA GLY A 39 -16.89 8.17 7.70
C GLY A 39 -16.92 7.06 6.65
N VAL A 40 -17.99 6.27 6.49
CA VAL A 40 -17.97 5.06 5.62
C VAL A 40 -17.63 5.39 4.16
N LYS A 41 -18.19 6.49 3.62
CA LYS A 41 -17.91 6.93 2.23
C LYS A 41 -16.45 7.36 2.07
N LYS A 42 -15.95 8.20 2.99
CA LYS A 42 -14.55 8.65 3.04
C LYS A 42 -13.58 7.47 3.17
N LEU A 43 -13.91 6.45 3.95
CA LEU A 43 -13.11 5.23 4.06
C LEU A 43 -12.99 4.51 2.71
N ARG A 44 -14.07 4.41 1.95
CA ARG A 44 -14.07 3.76 0.63
C ARG A 44 -13.25 4.56 -0.39
N GLU A 45 -13.32 5.88 -0.34
CA GLU A 45 -12.52 6.78 -1.19
C GLU A 45 -11.03 6.67 -0.86
N LEU A 46 -10.65 6.77 0.42
CA LEU A 46 -9.27 6.62 0.88
C LEU A 46 -8.67 5.26 0.49
N LYS A 47 -9.44 4.16 0.58
CA LYS A 47 -8.99 2.84 0.12
C LYS A 47 -8.68 2.82 -1.37
N LYS A 48 -9.50 3.49 -2.20
CA LYS A 48 -9.27 3.57 -3.64
C LYS A 48 -8.04 4.41 -3.95
N ASP A 49 -7.83 5.51 -3.23
CA ASP A 49 -6.68 6.38 -3.42
C ASP A 49 -5.36 5.66 -3.08
N VAL A 50 -5.30 4.95 -1.95
CA VAL A 50 -4.16 4.08 -1.59
C VAL A 50 -3.89 3.01 -2.66
N ALA A 51 -4.94 2.36 -3.17
CA ALA A 51 -4.78 1.36 -4.22
C ALA A 51 -4.17 1.97 -5.50
N ARG A 52 -4.65 3.15 -5.93
CA ARG A 52 -4.15 3.85 -7.12
C ARG A 52 -2.67 4.23 -6.99
N ILE A 53 -2.28 4.79 -5.84
CA ILE A 53 -0.88 5.16 -5.55
C ILE A 53 0.04 3.94 -5.67
N ARG A 54 -0.36 2.83 -5.04
CA ARG A 54 0.41 1.57 -5.07
C ARG A 54 0.47 0.96 -6.45
N THR A 55 -0.61 1.02 -7.21
CA THR A 55 -0.63 0.54 -8.60
C THR A 55 0.32 1.35 -9.46
N ILE A 56 0.33 2.68 -9.36
CA ILE A 56 1.24 3.54 -10.14
C ILE A 56 2.70 3.28 -9.75
N SER A 57 3.00 3.19 -8.45
CA SER A 57 4.34 2.82 -7.99
C SER A 57 4.77 1.44 -8.53
N ARG A 58 3.86 0.47 -8.58
CA ARG A 58 4.13 -0.86 -9.15
C ARG A 58 4.25 -0.84 -10.68
N GLU A 59 3.45 -0.04 -11.37
CA GLU A 59 3.54 0.18 -12.83
C GLU A 59 4.91 0.76 -13.21
N ARG A 60 5.44 1.70 -12.42
CA ARG A 60 6.80 2.24 -12.58
C ARG A 60 7.88 1.16 -12.43
N VAL A 61 7.77 0.31 -11.40
CA VAL A 61 8.71 -0.80 -11.18
C VAL A 61 8.67 -1.85 -12.28
N LEU A 62 7.49 -2.16 -12.82
CA LEU A 62 7.31 -3.22 -13.82
C LEU A 62 7.50 -2.74 -15.27
N ALA A 63 7.68 -1.44 -15.51
CA ALA A 63 7.78 -0.83 -16.84
C ALA A 63 6.62 -1.19 -17.80
N ILE A 64 5.45 -1.58 -17.28
CA ILE A 64 4.31 -2.09 -18.08
C ILE A 64 3.61 -0.95 -18.88
N ARG A 65 4.03 0.31 -18.73
CA ARG A 65 3.48 1.47 -19.47
C ARG A 65 4.54 2.49 -19.92
N GLY A 66 5.64 2.06 -20.53
CA GLY A 66 6.49 2.96 -21.35
C GLY A 66 7.11 4.17 -20.64
N ALA A 67 7.16 4.20 -19.31
CA ALA A 67 8.02 5.10 -18.55
C ALA A 67 9.32 4.33 -18.26
N ALA A 68 10.44 4.90 -18.70
CA ALA A 68 11.74 4.26 -18.76
C ALA A 68 12.14 3.53 -17.45
N PRO A 69 12.79 2.36 -17.55
CA PRO A 69 13.30 1.66 -16.38
C PRO A 69 14.51 2.43 -15.85
N LEU A 70 14.35 3.13 -14.72
CA LEU A 70 15.49 3.48 -13.88
C LEU A 70 15.61 2.41 -12.80
N ALA A 71 16.62 1.58 -13.01
CA ALA A 71 17.01 0.46 -12.19
C ALA A 71 17.42 0.88 -10.76
N GLU A 72 17.16 -0.04 -9.82
CA GLU A 72 17.93 -0.31 -8.61
C GLU A 72 17.96 0.73 -7.46
N SER A 73 17.03 0.58 -6.50
CA SER A 73 17.39 0.46 -5.06
C SER A 73 16.19 0.13 -4.16
N SER A 74 15.86 -1.16 -4.05
CA SER A 74 15.59 -1.83 -2.76
C SER A 74 15.09 -3.25 -3.04
N ALA A 75 16.01 -4.21 -2.94
CA ALA A 75 15.77 -5.65 -3.04
C ALA A 75 14.65 -6.14 -2.09
N PRO A 76 13.94 -7.24 -2.46
CA PRO A 76 12.84 -7.79 -1.68
C PRO A 76 13.38 -8.62 -0.50
N ALA A 77 13.61 -7.99 0.65
CA ALA A 77 13.94 -8.69 1.89
C ALA A 77 12.70 -8.85 2.79
N LYS A 78 11.95 -9.95 2.57
CA LYS A 78 11.39 -10.87 3.60
C LYS A 78 10.27 -11.73 3.02
N ALA A 79 10.65 -12.71 2.20
CA ALA A 79 10.00 -14.01 2.23
C ALA A 79 10.71 -14.86 3.31
N LYS A 80 10.12 -14.96 4.51
CA LYS A 80 10.39 -16.11 5.40
C LYS A 80 9.09 -16.87 5.56
N SER A 81 8.99 -17.88 4.71
CA SER A 81 8.15 -19.06 4.87
C SER A 81 8.03 -19.50 6.32
N ARG A 82 6.80 -19.75 6.74
CA ARG A 82 6.46 -20.63 7.86
C ARG A 82 7.30 -21.91 7.76
N ALA A 83 8.31 -22.03 8.63
CA ALA A 83 8.99 -23.29 8.86
C ALA A 83 8.01 -24.24 9.55
N ARG A 84 7.49 -25.21 8.78
CA ARG A 84 6.95 -26.46 9.31
C ARG A 84 8.13 -27.35 9.70
N LYS A 85 8.32 -27.62 11.00
CA LYS A 85 9.06 -28.75 11.59
C LYS A 85 8.85 -28.65 13.12
N SER A 86 8.43 -29.64 13.90
CA SER A 86 8.14 -31.06 13.69
C SER A 86 7.33 -31.54 14.90
N LYS A 87 6.26 -32.30 14.64
CA LYS A 87 5.57 -33.13 15.62
C LYS A 87 6.14 -34.56 15.46
N LYS A 88 7.02 -34.99 16.38
CA LYS A 88 7.62 -36.34 16.62
C LYS A 88 8.78 -36.10 17.59
N GLU A 89 9.02 -36.75 18.73
CA GLU A 89 8.80 -38.10 19.30
C GLU A 89 8.66 -37.90 20.83
N ALA A 90 7.78 -38.57 21.59
CA ALA A 90 7.82 -39.96 22.03
C ALA A 90 9.11 -40.33 22.81
N LEU A 91 9.16 -40.00 24.10
CA LEU A 91 9.41 -40.92 25.23
C LEU A 91 9.08 -40.23 26.56
#